data_AF-A0A1F2T9R9-F1
#
_entry.id   AF-A0A1F2T9R9-F1
#
_cell.length_a   1.000
_cell.length_b   1.000
_cell.length_c   1.000
_cell.angle_alpha   90.00
_cell.angle_beta   90.00
_cell.angle_gamma   90.00
#
_symmetry.space_group_name_H-M   'P 1'
#
loop_
_entity.id
_entity.type
_entity.pdbx_description
1 polymer ?
#
loop_
_entity_poly.entity_id
_entity_poly.type
_entity_poly.pdbx_seq_one_letter_code
_entity_poly.pdbx_strand_id
1 'polypeptide(L)'
;MERLSQTLAGRTLGFYMEGNGAAKASFDAWLEPLRDLAATRNIIEGIGSTDHVPFNAVGLPGFTVIKDFNAYDERTRHTNVDFPERLRDGELEQSAIVMATFAWQAAVRDEKIPRTSTK
;
A
#
# COMPACT_ATOMS: atom_id res chain seq x y z
N MET A 1 -10.15 29.14 9.66
CA MET A 1 -10.18 27.69 9.96
C MET A 1 -9.01 27.05 9.24
N GLU A 2 -7.90 26.90 9.93
CA GLU A 2 -6.71 26.28 9.38
C GLU A 2 -6.96 24.77 9.29
N ARG A 3 -6.96 24.23 8.07
CA ARG A 3 -7.19 22.81 7.83
C ARG A 3 -6.02 22.07 8.48
N LEU A 4 -6.30 21.15 9.42
CA LEU A 4 -5.28 20.31 10.05
C LEU A 4 -4.37 19.74 8.95
N SER A 5 -3.10 20.12 8.96
CA SER A 5 -2.16 19.79 7.89
C SER A 5 -1.84 18.29 7.86
N GLN A 6 -2.07 17.60 8.98
CA GLN A 6 -1.77 16.19 9.19
C GLN A 6 -3.02 15.30 9.06
N THR A 7 -2.95 14.26 8.22
CA THR A 7 -3.96 13.20 8.01
C THR A 7 -3.47 11.83 8.44
N LEU A 8 -4.41 10.96 8.79
CA LEU A 8 -4.11 9.58 9.20
C LEU A 8 -4.20 8.55 8.06
N ALA A 9 -4.99 8.85 7.03
CA ALA A 9 -5.23 7.92 5.93
C ALA A 9 -4.00 7.79 5.01
N GLY A 10 -3.49 8.94 4.54
CA GLY A 10 -2.39 9.01 3.57
C GLY A 10 -2.77 8.46 2.19
N ARG A 11 -2.26 9.10 1.14
CA ARG A 11 -2.37 8.54 -0.22
C ARG A 11 -1.60 7.22 -0.31
N THR A 12 -2.07 6.31 -1.14
CA THR A 12 -1.32 5.09 -1.49
C THR A 12 -0.33 5.40 -2.61
N LEU A 13 0.96 5.25 -2.31
CA LEU A 13 2.06 5.53 -3.25
C LEU A 13 2.46 4.30 -4.07
N GLY A 14 2.08 3.10 -3.64
CA GLY A 14 2.38 1.80 -4.26
C GLY A 14 2.58 0.74 -3.17
N PHE A 15 3.42 -0.26 -3.39
CA PHE A 15 3.55 -1.42 -2.49
C PHE A 15 4.98 -1.72 -2.04
N TYR A 16 5.10 -2.22 -0.81
CA TYR A 16 6.26 -2.97 -0.33
C TYR A 16 6.22 -4.36 -0.96
N MET A 17 7.27 -4.74 -1.68
CA MET A 17 7.29 -5.98 -2.46
C MET A 17 7.85 -7.17 -1.69
N GLU A 18 8.32 -6.98 -0.45
CA GLU A 18 8.71 -8.10 0.44
C GLU A 18 9.82 -8.98 -0.16
N GLY A 19 10.77 -8.35 -0.87
CA GLY A 19 11.85 -9.04 -1.58
C GLY A 19 11.42 -9.75 -2.88
N ASN A 20 10.16 -9.64 -3.28
CA ASN A 20 9.61 -10.33 -4.45
C ASN A 20 9.84 -9.55 -5.75
N GLY A 21 11.06 -9.61 -6.27
CA GLY A 21 11.43 -8.92 -7.51
C GLY A 21 10.62 -9.37 -8.74
N ALA A 22 10.23 -10.65 -8.79
CA ALA A 22 9.42 -11.18 -9.88
C ALA A 22 7.98 -10.62 -9.86
N ALA A 23 7.35 -10.54 -8.69
CA ALA A 23 6.03 -9.89 -8.57
C ALA A 23 6.11 -8.39 -8.85
N LYS A 24 7.22 -7.73 -8.49
CA LYS A 24 7.40 -6.29 -8.69
C LYS A 24 7.23 -5.87 -10.14
N ALA A 25 7.71 -6.65 -11.10
CA ALA A 25 7.54 -6.35 -12.52
C ALA A 25 6.06 -6.22 -12.94
N SER A 26 5.20 -7.09 -12.40
CA SER A 26 3.75 -7.00 -12.65
C SER A 26 3.13 -5.82 -11.93
N PHE A 27 3.51 -5.59 -10.67
CA PHE A 27 3.01 -4.47 -9.87
C PHE A 27 3.40 -3.11 -10.48
N ASP A 28 4.59 -2.98 -11.05
CA ASP A 28 5.04 -1.76 -11.72
C ASP A 28 4.20 -1.49 -12.97
N ALA A 29 3.91 -2.52 -13.77
CA ALA A 29 3.04 -2.40 -14.94
C ALA A 29 1.61 -2.00 -14.56
N TRP A 30 1.08 -2.53 -13.44
CA TRP A 30 -0.25 -2.18 -12.93
C TRP A 30 -0.32 -0.79 -12.31
N LEU A 31 0.81 -0.27 -11.82
CA LEU A 31 0.90 1.05 -11.22
C LEU A 31 0.94 2.15 -12.28
N GLU A 32 1.50 1.88 -13.46
CA GLU A 32 1.70 2.85 -14.54
C GLU A 32 0.45 3.70 -14.86
N PRO A 33 -0.76 3.13 -15.09
CA PRO A 33 -1.96 3.93 -15.37
C PRO A 33 -2.45 4.77 -14.18
N LEU A 34 -1.90 4.58 -12.99
CA LEU A 34 -2.30 5.27 -11.75
C LEU A 34 -1.34 6.40 -11.35
N ARG A 35 -0.33 6.72 -12.17
CA ARG A 35 0.65 7.77 -11.87
C ARG A 35 0.01 9.14 -11.65
N ASP A 36 -1.03 9.45 -12.43
CA ASP A 36 -1.79 10.71 -12.29
C ASP A 36 -2.56 10.80 -10.96
N LEU A 37 -2.73 9.68 -10.26
CA LEU A 37 -3.29 9.59 -8.91
C LEU A 37 -2.21 9.59 -7.82
N ALA A 38 -0.98 10.00 -8.14
CA ALA A 38 0.18 10.02 -7.24
C ALA A 38 0.62 8.64 -6.70
N ALA A 39 0.16 7.55 -7.31
CA ALA A 39 0.67 6.20 -7.09
C ALA A 39 1.93 6.02 -7.95
N THR A 40 3.11 6.12 -7.34
CA THR A 40 4.36 6.43 -8.05
C THR A 40 5.44 5.36 -7.97
N ARG A 41 5.42 4.50 -6.94
CA ARG A 41 6.50 3.53 -6.74
C ARG A 41 6.07 2.27 -6.00
N ASN A 42 6.51 1.12 -6.50
CA ASN A 42 6.69 -0.07 -5.69
C ASN A 42 8.16 -0.20 -5.31
N ILE A 43 8.45 -0.66 -4.10
CA ILE A 43 9.82 -0.74 -3.57
C ILE A 43 10.12 -2.19 -3.16
N ILE A 44 11.36 -2.64 -3.35
CA ILE A 44 11.70 -4.07 -3.17
C ILE A 44 11.70 -4.49 -1.70
N GLU A 45 11.87 -3.52 -0.81
CA GLU A 45 11.92 -3.68 0.63
C GLU A 45 10.61 -4.27 1.17
N GLY A 46 10.75 -4.96 2.30
CA GLY A 46 9.62 -5.40 3.10
C GLY A 46 9.38 -4.49 4.29
N ILE A 47 8.24 -4.68 4.94
CA ILE A 47 7.90 -4.03 6.21
C ILE A 47 7.37 -5.06 7.21
N GLY A 48 7.74 -4.90 8.47
CA GLY A 48 7.28 -5.75 9.56
C GLY A 48 5.96 -5.29 10.16
N SER A 49 5.42 -6.12 11.07
CA SER A 49 4.32 -5.76 11.98
C SER A 49 3.00 -5.38 11.29
N THR A 50 2.60 -6.15 10.28
CA THR A 50 1.29 -6.08 9.62
C THR A 50 0.79 -7.49 9.26
N ASP A 51 -0.50 -7.63 8.94
CA ASP A 51 -1.18 -8.92 8.82
C ASP A 51 -0.70 -9.81 7.66
N HIS A 52 -0.01 -9.24 6.66
CA HIS A 52 0.55 -10.03 5.54
C HIS A 52 1.79 -10.84 5.93
N VAL A 53 2.48 -10.47 7.01
CA VAL A 53 3.76 -11.07 7.41
C VAL A 53 3.69 -12.59 7.64
N PRO A 54 2.69 -13.13 8.36
CA PRO A 54 2.56 -14.58 8.55
C PRO A 54 2.34 -15.36 7.24
N PHE A 55 1.67 -14.76 6.24
CA PHE A 55 1.49 -15.39 4.93
C PHE A 55 2.82 -15.54 4.20
N ASN A 56 3.62 -14.47 4.20
CA ASN A 56 4.97 -14.51 3.62
C ASN A 56 5.86 -15.55 4.30
N ALA A 57 5.74 -15.72 5.62
CA ALA A 57 6.50 -16.72 6.36
C ALA A 57 6.23 -18.18 5.93
N VAL A 58 5.04 -18.46 5.38
CA VAL A 58 4.67 -19.78 4.84
C VAL A 58 4.73 -19.84 3.31
N GLY A 59 5.39 -18.86 2.67
CA GLY A 59 5.59 -18.81 1.23
C GLY A 59 4.34 -18.43 0.42
N LEU A 60 3.34 -17.82 1.06
CA LEU A 60 2.19 -17.21 0.38
C LEU A 60 2.49 -15.72 0.14
N PRO A 61 2.48 -15.23 -1.11
CA PRO A 61 2.79 -13.82 -1.40
C PRO A 61 1.75 -12.89 -0.78
N GLY A 62 2.18 -12.10 0.18
CA GLY A 62 1.46 -11.00 0.79
C GLY A 62 2.25 -9.71 0.63
N PHE A 63 1.53 -8.60 0.48
CA PHE A 63 2.08 -7.26 0.26
C PHE A 63 1.32 -6.25 1.09
N THR A 64 1.92 -5.10 1.34
CA THR A 64 1.23 -3.97 1.98
C THR A 64 1.57 -2.67 1.28
N VAL A 65 0.68 -1.70 1.39
CA VAL A 65 0.80 -0.41 0.70
C VAL A 65 1.80 0.50 1.39
N ILE A 66 2.50 1.28 0.57
CA ILE A 66 3.25 2.45 1.01
C ILE A 66 2.25 3.59 1.12
N LYS A 67 2.08 4.15 2.33
CA LYS A 67 1.30 5.36 2.54
C LYS A 67 2.17 6.61 2.47
N ASP A 68 1.59 7.71 2.01
CA ASP A 68 2.18 9.03 2.16
C ASP A 68 2.17 9.40 3.66
N PHE A 69 3.30 9.14 4.31
CA PHE A 69 3.46 9.27 5.75
C PHE A 69 3.83 10.69 6.20
N ASN A 70 3.76 11.71 5.32
CA ASN A 70 4.04 13.10 5.69
C ASN A 70 3.21 13.62 6.89
N ALA A 71 2.15 12.89 7.26
CA ALA A 71 1.31 13.16 8.42
C ALA A 71 1.16 12.00 9.41
N TYR A 72 1.82 10.87 9.16
CA TYR A 72 1.73 9.66 9.98
C TYR A 72 2.71 9.78 11.15
N ASP A 73 2.37 10.70 12.05
CA ASP A 73 3.12 11.06 13.24
C ASP A 73 2.74 10.12 14.40
N GLU A 74 3.71 9.72 15.23
CA GLU A 74 3.51 9.03 16.51
C GLU A 74 2.57 9.81 17.46
N ARG A 75 2.43 11.12 17.23
CA ARG A 75 1.49 11.99 17.95
C ARG A 75 0.02 11.82 17.57
N THR A 76 -0.26 11.10 16.48
CA THR A 76 -1.63 10.93 15.97
C THR A 76 -2.07 9.48 15.93
N ARG A 77 -1.21 8.57 15.46
CA ARG A 77 -1.48 7.13 15.44
C ARG A 77 -1.36 6.50 16.83
N HIS A 78 -2.26 5.60 17.17
CA HIS A 78 -2.30 4.94 18.49
C HIS A 78 -2.41 5.93 19.66
N THR A 79 -3.05 7.07 19.41
CA THR A 79 -3.32 8.08 20.43
C THR A 79 -4.82 8.28 20.57
N ASN A 80 -5.22 9.04 21.59
CA ASN A 80 -6.61 9.48 21.76
C ASN A 80 -7.02 10.56 20.76
N VAL A 81 -6.24 10.82 19.69
CA VAL A 81 -6.61 11.73 18.61
C VAL A 81 -6.78 11.03 17.26
N ASP A 82 -6.73 9.69 17.23
CA ASP A 82 -7.02 8.86 16.06
C ASP A 82 -8.54 8.80 15.81
N PHE A 83 -9.08 9.88 15.25
CA PHE A 83 -10.50 10.07 15.00
C PHE A 83 -10.81 10.38 13.52
N PRO A 84 -12.06 10.14 13.07
CA PRO A 84 -12.45 10.32 11.67
C PRO A 84 -12.20 11.72 11.08
N GLU A 85 -12.16 12.77 11.89
CA GLU A 85 -11.94 14.15 11.42
C GLU A 85 -10.53 14.37 10.82
N ARG A 86 -9.61 13.41 11.03
CA ARG A 86 -8.27 13.40 10.43
C ARG A 86 -8.20 12.61 9.12
N LEU A 87 -9.32 12.05 8.67
CA LEU A 87 -9.44 11.47 7.34
C LEU A 87 -9.69 12.57 6.31
N ARG A 88 -9.17 12.36 5.10
CA ARG A 88 -9.49 13.20 3.94
C ARG A 88 -10.11 12.34 2.86
N ASP A 89 -11.30 12.72 2.42
CA ASP A 89 -12.08 11.96 1.44
C ASP A 89 -11.26 11.66 0.18
N GLY A 90 -10.54 12.65 -0.36
CA GLY A 90 -9.71 12.44 -1.56
C GLY A 90 -8.53 11.49 -1.35
N GLU A 91 -8.02 11.33 -0.12
CA GLU A 91 -6.97 10.34 0.18
C GLU A 91 -7.57 8.93 0.30
N LEU A 92 -8.76 8.82 0.91
CA LEU A 92 -9.51 7.57 1.00
C LEU A 92 -9.94 7.08 -0.38
N GLU A 93 -10.49 7.96 -1.20
CA GLU A 93 -10.91 7.67 -2.57
C GLU A 93 -9.72 7.24 -3.43
N GLN A 94 -8.62 7.99 -3.40
CA GLN A 94 -7.40 7.63 -4.12
C GLN A 94 -6.89 6.24 -3.68
N SER A 95 -6.85 5.98 -2.37
CA SER A 95 -6.43 4.68 -1.85
C SER A 95 -7.36 3.57 -2.29
N ALA A 96 -8.67 3.79 -2.30
CA ALA A 96 -9.66 2.82 -2.74
C ALA A 96 -9.49 2.47 -4.23
N ILE A 97 -9.26 3.47 -5.08
CA ILE A 97 -9.02 3.27 -6.52
C ILE A 97 -7.76 2.43 -6.74
N VAL A 98 -6.65 2.74 -6.05
CA VAL A 98 -5.41 1.97 -6.19
C VAL A 98 -5.62 0.52 -5.73
N MET A 99 -6.21 0.31 -4.56
CA MET A 99 -6.44 -1.04 -4.03
C MET A 99 -7.37 -1.86 -4.93
N ALA A 100 -8.46 -1.26 -5.42
CA ALA A 100 -9.40 -1.92 -6.32
C ALA A 100 -8.74 -2.29 -7.65
N THR A 101 -7.90 -1.41 -8.20
CA THR A 101 -7.16 -1.69 -9.45
C THR A 101 -6.24 -2.89 -9.26
N PHE A 102 -5.45 -2.92 -8.18
CA PHE A 102 -4.53 -4.04 -7.92
C PHE A 102 -5.26 -5.35 -7.61
N ALA A 103 -6.35 -5.30 -6.84
CA ALA A 103 -7.17 -6.47 -6.57
C ALA A 103 -7.77 -7.04 -7.86
N TRP A 104 -8.29 -6.18 -8.74
CA TRP A 104 -8.81 -6.58 -10.04
C TRP A 104 -7.72 -7.19 -10.92
N GLN A 105 -6.59 -6.50 -11.10
CA GLN A 105 -5.46 -6.99 -11.90
C GLN A 105 -4.96 -8.36 -11.41
N ALA A 106 -4.86 -8.55 -10.10
CA ALA A 106 -4.48 -9.84 -9.52
C ALA A 106 -5.53 -10.93 -9.75
N ALA A 107 -6.83 -10.59 -9.74
CA ALA A 107 -7.93 -11.53 -9.92
C ALA A 107 -8.11 -11.98 -11.39
N VAL A 108 -7.84 -11.11 -12.36
CA VAL A 108 -8.02 -11.40 -13.79
C VAL A 108 -6.74 -11.86 -14.49
N ARG A 109 -5.62 -11.89 -13.80
CA ARG A 109 -4.35 -12.39 -14.34
C ARG A 109 -4.41 -13.91 -14.54
N ASP A 110 -3.95 -14.38 -15.70
CA ASP A 110 -3.88 -15.83 -16.01
C ASP A 110 -2.85 -16.59 -15.17
N GLU A 111 -1.70 -15.95 -14.91
CA GLU A 111 -0.62 -16.52 -14.14
C GLU A 111 -0.74 -16.21 -12.64
N LYS A 112 -0.30 -17.14 -11.79
CA LYS A 112 -0.19 -16.89 -10.35
C LYS A 112 0.85 -15.80 -10.06
N ILE A 113 0.63 -15.04 -8.99
CA ILE A 113 1.65 -14.14 -8.46
C ILE A 113 2.89 -14.97 -8.07
N PRO A 114 4.09 -14.61 -8.55
CA PRO A 114 5.32 -15.31 -8.22
C PRO A 114 5.52 -15.39 -6.70
N ARG A 115 6.01 -16.54 -6.23
CA ARG A 115 6.41 -16.72 -4.83
C ARG A 115 7.88 -16.36 -4.67
N THR A 116 8.24 -15.81 -3.53
CA THR A 116 9.64 -15.78 -3.10
C THR A 116 10.05 -17.20 -2.69
N SER A 117 11.33 -17.55 -2.88
CA SER A 117 11.86 -18.75 -2.24
C SER A 117 11.74 -18.56 -0.73
N THR A 118 11.09 -19.49 -0.05
CA THR A 118 11.09 -19.52 1.42
C THR A 118 12.54 -19.49 1.91
N LYS A 119 12.82 -18.62 2.88
CA LYS A 119 14.11 -18.61 3.59
C LYS A 119 14.34 -19.93 4.32
#